data_AF-A0A1G9F8M2-F1
#
_entry.id   AF-A0A1G9F8M2-F1
#
_cell.length_a   1.000
_cell.length_b   1.000
_cell.length_c   1.000
_cell.angle_alpha   90.00
_cell.angle_beta   90.00
_cell.angle_gamma   90.00
#
_symmetry.space_group_name_H-M   'P 1'
#
loop_
_entity.id
_entity.type
_entity.pdbx_description
1 polymer ?
#
loop_
_entity_poly.entity_id
_entity_poly.type
_entity_poly.pdbx_seq_one_letter_code
_entity_poly.pdbx_strand_id
1 'polypeptide(L)' 'MKTKTLSAMTEKGLDKKIDEFMYENAYAEIIDIKFSAASVFAVLILYKD' A
#
# COMPACT_ATOMS: atom_id res chain seq x y z
N MET A 1 -0.77 -11.81 10.47
CA MET A 1 -0.95 -10.34 10.44
C MET A 1 0.36 -9.73 9.98
N LYS A 2 0.34 -9.09 8.82
CA LYS A 2 1.51 -8.47 8.19
C LYS A 2 1.20 -7.02 7.87
N THR A 3 2.24 -6.19 7.87
CA THR A 3 2.14 -4.78 7.51
C THR A 3 3.09 -4.47 6.35
N LYS A 4 2.62 -3.70 5.37
CA LYS A 4 3.45 -3.16 4.29
C LYS A 4 3.26 -1.65 4.21
N THR A 5 4.35 -0.90 4.22
CA THR A 5 4.33 0.54 3.93
C THR A 5 4.83 0.76 2.51
N LEU A 6 4.09 1.53 1.72
CA LEU A 6 4.50 1.99 0.40
C LEU A 6 4.50 3.52 0.40
N SER A 7 5.43 4.12 -0.35
CA SER A 7 5.48 5.58 -0.50
C SER A 7 5.95 5.99 -1.89
N ALA A 8 5.54 7.18 -2.32
CA ALA A 8 5.93 7.78 -3.59
C ALA A 8 5.92 9.31 -3.52
N MET A 9 6.65 9.95 -4.44
CA MET A 9 6.69 11.41 -4.57
C MET A 9 5.44 11.98 -5.25
N THR A 10 4.66 11.14 -5.93
CA THR A 10 3.42 11.52 -6.62
C THR A 10 2.34 10.50 -6.30
N GLU A 11 1.09 10.94 -6.32
CA GLU A 11 -0.09 10.08 -6.13
C GLU A 11 -0.12 8.92 -7.13
N LYS A 12 0.06 9.21 -8.42
CA LYS A 12 0.16 8.19 -9.48
C LYS A 12 1.29 7.17 -9.24
N GLY A 13 2.39 7.60 -8.61
CA GLY A 13 3.49 6.72 -8.25
C GLY A 13 3.14 5.82 -7.05
N LEU A 14 2.29 6.28 -6.14
CA LEU A 14 1.77 5.50 -5.03
C LEU A 14 0.77 4.45 -5.55
N ASP A 15 -0.15 4.85 -6.43
CA ASP A 15 -1.15 3.96 -7.04
C ASP A 15 -0.50 2.77 -7.72
N LYS A 16 0.52 3.03 -8.55
CA LYS A 16 1.27 1.97 -9.23
C LYS A 16 1.88 0.97 -8.24
N LYS A 17 2.41 1.44 -7.11
CA LYS A 17 2.99 0.56 -6.08
C LYS A 17 1.93 -0.24 -5.34
N ILE A 18 0.75 0.33 -5.13
CA ILE A 18 -0.39 -0.38 -4.54
C ILE A 18 -0.83 -1.49 -5.50
N ASP A 19 -0.98 -1.20 -6.79
CA ASP A 19 -1.34 -2.19 -7.80
C ASP A 19 -0.33 -3.34 -7.88
N GLU A 20 0.97 -3.01 -7.90
CA GLU A 20 2.06 -4.00 -7.86
C GLU A 20 1.96 -4.88 -6.61
N PHE A 21 1.74 -4.27 -5.44
CA PHE A 21 1.56 -5.01 -4.18
C PHE A 21 0.36 -5.96 -4.22
N MET A 22 -0.79 -5.50 -4.72
CA MET A 22 -1.99 -6.33 -4.82
C MET A 22 -1.81 -7.47 -5.82
N TYR A 23 -1.10 -7.24 -6.93
CA TYR A 23 -0.78 -8.27 -7.91
C TYR A 23 0.14 -9.36 -7.33
N GLU A 24 1.19 -8.97 -6.61
CA GLU A 24 2.11 -9.91 -5.95
C GLU A 24 1.45 -10.68 -4.81
N ASN A 25 0.45 -10.08 -4.17
CA ASN A 25 -0.26 -10.64 -3.00
C ASN A 25 -1.73 -10.90 -3.34
N ALA A 26 -2.01 -11.52 -4.49
CA ALA A 26 -3.37 -11.71 -5.02
C ALA A 26 -4.33 -12.47 -4.08
N TYR A 27 -3.81 -13.24 -3.12
CA TYR A 27 -4.59 -13.98 -2.12
C TYR A 27 -4.63 -13.31 -0.75
N ALA A 28 -3.97 -12.16 -0.58
CA ALA A 28 -3.94 -11.47 0.70
C ALA A 28 -5.32 -10.90 1.05
N GLU A 29 -5.79 -11.23 2.25
CA GLU A 29 -6.94 -10.57 2.86
C GLU A 29 -6.50 -9.22 3.40
N ILE A 30 -6.96 -8.14 2.76
CA ILE A 30 -6.70 -6.77 3.21
C ILE A 30 -7.62 -6.44 4.40
N ILE A 31 -7.02 -6.08 5.53
CA ILE A 31 -7.73 -5.79 6.77
C ILE A 31 -7.92 -4.28 6.93
N ASP A 32 -6.88 -3.49 6.65
CA ASP A 32 -6.93 -2.02 6.79
C ASP A 32 -5.92 -1.34 5.85
N ILE A 33 -6.24 -0.13 5.41
CA ILE A 33 -5.40 0.73 4.57
C ILE A 33 -5.42 2.15 5.14
N LYS A 34 -4.25 2.67 5.52
CA LYS A 34 -4.12 4.04 6.04
C LYS A 34 -3.27 4.90 5.13
N PHE A 35 -3.84 6.01 4.67
CA PHE A 35 -3.15 6.98 3.82
C PHE A 35 -2.54 8.11 4.64
N SER A 36 -1.38 8.58 4.20
CA SER A 36 -0.71 9.77 4.73
C SER A 36 -0.19 10.61 3.57
N ALA A 37 -0.55 11.89 3.56
CA ALA A 37 -0.04 12.88 2.61
C ALA A 37 0.70 13.97 3.40
N ALA A 38 2.02 13.97 3.30
CA ALA A 38 2.89 15.00 3.88
C ALA A 38 3.90 15.47 2.80
N SER A 39 5.20 15.48 3.10
CA SER A 39 6.24 15.69 2.10
C SER A 39 6.34 14.57 1.06
N VAL A 40 5.70 13.42 1.32
CA VAL A 40 5.55 12.28 0.42
C VAL A 40 4.14 11.69 0.57
N PHE A 41 3.67 11.00 -0.48
CA PHE A 41 2.46 10.18 -0.42
C PHE A 41 2.84 8.81 0.13
N ALA A 42 2.10 8.31 1.13
CA ALA A 42 2.37 7.02 1.74
C ALA A 42 1.08 6.28 2.11
N VAL A 43 1.18 4.95 2.14
CA VAL A 43 0.11 4.05 2.57
C VAL A 43 0.69 2.96 3.47
N LEU A 44 -0.04 2.63 4.54
CA LEU A 44 0.19 1.45 5.38
C LEU A 44 -0.93 0.45 5.12
N ILE A 45 -0.56 -0.75 4.68
CA ILE A 45 -1.46 -1.86 4.38
C ILE A 45 -1.30 -2.90 5.47
N LEU A 46 -2.39 -3.23 6.17
CA LEU A 46 -2.48 -4.35 7.10
C LEU A 46 -3.19 -5.50 6.40
N TYR A 47 -2.56 -6.66 6.33
CA TYR A 47 -3.09 -7.81 5.60
C TYR A 47 -2.74 -9.15 6.26
N LYS A 48 -3.38 -10.21 5.81
CA LYS A 48 -3.13 -11.60 6.20
C LYS A 48 -2.99 -12.45 4.93
N ASP A 49 -2.06 -13.41 4.97
CA ASP A 49 -1.96 -14.45 3.94
C ASP A 49 -3.07 -15.49 4.09
#